data_AF-A0A7W6P325-F1
#
_entry.id   AF-A0A7W6P325-F1
#
_cell.length_a   1.000
_cell.length_b   1.000
_cell.length_c   1.000
_cell.angle_alpha   90.00
_cell.angle_beta   90.00
_cell.angle_gamma   90.00
#
_symmetry.space_group_name_H-M   'P 1'
#
loop_
_entity.id
_entity.type
_entity.pdbx_description
1 polymer ?
#
loop_
_entity_poly.entity_id
_entity_poly.type
_entity_poly.pdbx_seq_one_letter_code
_entity_poly.pdbx_strand_id
1 'polypeptide(L)' 'MRKLLAVLSTLVTLFAIKEAVYVFISQEADMVKQRPILIVISLSICIPLIVLSLWLWSPRGKKNKP' A
#
# COMPACT_ATOMS: atom_id res chain seq x y z
N MET A 1 6.66 19.94 1.17
CA MET A 1 6.63 18.92 0.10
C MET A 1 6.45 17.49 0.63
N ARG A 2 7.26 16.98 1.58
CA ARG A 2 7.09 15.62 2.14
C ARG A 2 5.70 15.33 2.72
N LYS A 3 5.07 16.28 3.40
CA LYS A 3 3.69 16.11 3.93
C LYS A 3 2.66 15.85 2.82
N LEU A 4 2.79 16.54 1.68
CA LEU A 4 1.88 16.36 0.55
C LEU A 4 2.05 14.97 -0.10
N LEU A 5 3.30 14.55 -0.28
CA LEU A 5 3.62 13.20 -0.75
C LEU A 5 3.17 12.12 0.24
N ALA A 6 3.22 12.40 1.56
CA ALA A 6 2.77 11.47 2.59
C ALA A 6 1.25 11.27 2.50
N VAL A 7 0.50 12.36 2.35
CA VAL A 7 -0.95 12.33 2.14
C VAL A 7 -1.32 11.55 0.87
N LEU A 8 -0.66 11.85 -0.25
CA LEU A 8 -0.88 11.12 -1.51
C LEU A 8 -0.53 9.63 -1.37
N SER A 9 0.59 9.30 -0.75
CA SER A 9 1.01 7.92 -0.49
C SER A 9 -0.02 7.18 0.37
N THR A 10 -0.58 7.81 1.40
CA THR A 10 -1.66 7.18 2.19
C THR A 10 -2.94 6.96 1.39
N LEU A 11 -3.34 7.91 0.54
CA LEU A 11 -4.54 7.73 -0.31
C LEU A 11 -4.37 6.55 -1.27
N VAL A 12 -3.20 6.45 -1.92
CA VAL A 12 -2.86 5.33 -2.80
C VAL A 12 -2.79 4.02 -2.02
N THR A 13 -2.23 4.03 -0.81
CA THR A 13 -2.16 2.84 0.05
C THR A 13 -3.56 2.36 0.45
N LEU A 14 -4.46 3.27 0.83
CA LEU A 14 -5.86 2.94 1.13
C LEU A 14 -6.58 2.34 -0.08
N PHE A 15 -6.36 2.89 -1.27
CA PHE A 15 -6.92 2.36 -2.51
C PHE A 15 -6.38 0.95 -2.80
N ALA A 16 -5.07 0.74 -2.67
CA ALA A 16 -4.46 -0.58 -2.84
C ALA A 16 -5.00 -1.62 -1.84
N ILE A 17 -5.23 -1.23 -0.59
CA ILE A 17 -5.86 -2.10 0.42
C ILE A 17 -7.30 -2.46 0.03
N LYS A 18 -8.11 -1.49 -0.44
CA LYS A 18 -9.48 -1.77 -0.93
C LYS A 18 -9.47 -2.82 -2.04
N GLU A 19 -8.58 -2.66 -3.03
CA GLU A 19 -8.46 -3.61 -4.14
C GLU A 19 -7.94 -4.97 -3.67
N ALA A 20 -7.00 -5.00 -2.73
CA ALA A 20 -6.54 -6.24 -2.11
C ALA A 20 -7.71 -6.98 -1.44
N VAL A 21 -8.51 -6.29 -0.63
CA VAL A 21 -9.69 -6.86 0.03
C VAL A 21 -10.70 -7.39 -1.00
N TYR A 22 -10.91 -6.67 -2.10
CA TYR A 22 -11.77 -7.13 -3.19
C TYR A 22 -11.26 -8.45 -3.80
N VAL A 23 -9.96 -8.56 -4.07
CA VAL A 23 -9.33 -9.80 -4.56
C VAL A 23 -9.52 -10.96 -3.57
N PHE A 24 -9.45 -10.69 -2.26
CA PHE A 24 -9.63 -11.71 -1.21
C PHE A 24 -11.08 -12.11 -0.95
N ILE A 25 -12.07 -11.28 -1.27
CA ILE A 25 -13.49 -11.55 -1.00
C ILE A 25 -14.25 -11.98 -2.25
N SER A 26 -13.83 -11.52 -3.44
CA SER A 26 -14.52 -11.81 -4.69
C SER A 26 -14.65 -13.31 -4.94
N GLN A 27 -15.86 -13.71 -5.35
CA GLN A 27 -16.24 -15.08 -5.70
C GLN A 27 -16.45 -15.25 -7.21
N GLU A 28 -16.06 -14.26 -8.01
CA GLU A 28 -16.21 -14.34 -9.46
C GLU A 28 -15.37 -15.49 -10.04
N ALA A 29 -15.96 -16.27 -10.94
CA ALA A 29 -15.40 -17.52 -11.44
C ALA A 29 -13.99 -17.36 -12.05
N ASP A 30 -13.72 -16.23 -12.70
CA ASP A 30 -12.41 -15.93 -13.28
C ASP A 30 -11.40 -15.47 -12.22
N MET A 31 -11.84 -14.75 -11.19
CA MET A 31 -10.99 -14.36 -10.06
C MET A 31 -10.62 -15.54 -9.16
N VAL A 32 -11.51 -16.53 -9.00
CA VAL A 32 -11.22 -17.73 -8.20
C VAL A 32 -10.14 -18.59 -8.86
N LYS A 33 -10.15 -18.70 -10.19
CA LYS A 33 -9.13 -19.46 -10.95
C LYS A 33 -7.74 -18.81 -10.86
N GLN A 34 -7.68 -17.48 -10.90
CA GLN A 34 -6.42 -16.72 -10.90
C GLN A 34 -6.06 -16.14 -9.53
N ARG A 35 -6.82 -16.50 -8.49
CA ARG A 35 -6.69 -15.98 -7.12
C ARG A 35 -5.26 -16.01 -6.57
N PRO A 36 -4.46 -17.08 -6.73
CA PRO A 36 -3.09 -17.10 -6.23
C PRO A 36 -2.22 -16.01 -6.86
N ILE A 37 -2.37 -15.79 -8.17
CA ILE A 37 -1.62 -14.78 -8.92
C ILE A 37 -2.07 -13.38 -8.51
N LEU A 38 -3.39 -13.16 -8.42
CA LEU A 38 -3.98 -11.88 -8.02
C LEU A 38 -3.57 -11.49 -6.59
N ILE A 39 -3.51 -12.45 -5.66
CA ILE A 39 -3.01 -12.22 -4.30
C ILE A 39 -1.54 -11.81 -4.31
N VAL A 40 -0.69 -12.47 -5.10
CA VAL A 40 0.73 -12.12 -5.20
C VAL A 40 0.91 -10.72 -5.78
N ILE A 41 0.16 -10.36 -6.83
CA ILE A 41 0.20 -9.01 -7.42
C ILE A 41 -0.26 -7.96 -6.40
N SER A 42 -1.39 -8.21 -5.75
CA SER A 42 -1.93 -7.36 -4.69
C SER A 42 -0.92 -7.09 -3.57
N LEU A 43 -0.29 -8.15 -3.04
CA LEU A 43 0.70 -8.05 -1.98
C LEU A 43 1.98 -7.35 -2.46
N SER A 44 2.42 -7.64 -3.68
CA SER A 44 3.61 -7.03 -4.29
C SER A 44 3.46 -5.51 -4.47
N ILE A 45 2.24 -5.01 -4.60
CA ILE A 45 1.95 -3.56 -4.68
C ILE A 45 1.73 -2.98 -3.27
N CYS A 46 1.01 -3.69 -2.39
CA CYS A 46 0.70 -3.22 -1.04
C CYS A 46 1.95 -3.09 -0.16
N ILE A 47 2.86 -4.07 -0.17
CA ILE A 47 4.03 -4.09 0.72
C ILE A 47 4.94 -2.87 0.46
N PRO A 48 5.37 -2.57 -0.78
CA PRO A 48 6.17 -1.39 -1.06
C PRO A 48 5.46 -0.09 -0.70
N LEU A 49 4.15 0.03 -0.97
CA LEU A 49 3.37 1.22 -0.64
C LEU A 49 3.30 1.48 0.86
N ILE A 50 3.09 0.44 1.67
CA ILE A 50 3.08 0.55 3.14
C ILE A 50 4.45 1.01 3.63
N VAL A 51 5.54 0.41 3.13
CA VAL A 51 6.91 0.82 3.48
C VAL A 51 7.17 2.27 3.09
N LEU A 52 6.77 2.68 1.88
CA LEU A 52 6.90 4.06 1.40
C LEU A 52 6.10 5.03 2.26
N SER A 53 4.86 4.66 2.62
CA SER A 53 3.96 5.48 3.44
C SER A 53 4.54 5.68 4.83
N LEU A 54 4.98 4.60 5.49
CA LEU A 54 5.65 4.65 6.79
C LEU A 54 6.95 5.44 6.73
N TRP A 55 7.75 5.27 5.67
CA TRP A 55 8.99 6.01 5.49
C TRP A 55 8.76 7.51 5.29
N LEU A 56 7.69 7.89 4.58
CA LEU A 56 7.31 9.29 4.42
C LEU A 56 6.78 9.93 5.71
N TRP A 57 6.08 9.14 6.52
CA TRP A 57 5.58 9.58 7.82
C TRP A 57 6.66 9.56 8.91
N SER A 58 7.74 8.80 8.69
CA SER A 58 8.84 8.67 9.63
C SER A 58 9.46 10.05 9.93
N PRO A 59 9.48 10.48 11.21
CA PRO A 59 10.11 11.73 11.58
C PRO A 59 11.60 11.57 11.32
N ARG A 60 12.11 12.27 10.30
CA ARG A 60 13.56 12.41 10.09
C ARG A 60 14.07 13.14 11.32
N GLY A 61 14.60 12.38 12.28
CA GLY A 61 15.05 12.90 13.57
C GLY A 61 15.81 14.19 13.31
N LYS A 62 15.34 15.30 13.89
CA LYS A 62 16.13 16.53 13.89
C LYS A 62 17.49 16.09 14.41
N LYS A 63 18.54 16.20 13.60
CA LYS A 63 19.89 16.31 14.13
C LYS A 63 19.81 17.53 15.04
N ASN A 64 19.62 17.28 16.33
CA ASN A 64 19.94 18.23 17.38
C ASN A 64 21.41 18.57 17.13
N LYS A 65 21.63 19.74 16.56
CA LYS A 65 22.90 20.45 16.69
C LYS A 65 22.80 21.23 17.99
N PRO A 66 23.51 20.86 19.06
CA PRO A 66 24.43 21.78 19.68
C PRO A 66 25.70 21.93 18.82
#